data_AF-A0A5B9W732-F1
#
_entry.id   AF-A0A5B9W732-F1
#
_cell.length_a   1.000
_cell.length_b   1.000
_cell.length_c   1.000
_cell.angle_alpha   90.00
_cell.angle_beta   90.00
_cell.angle_gamma   90.00
#
_symmetry.space_group_name_H-M   'P 1'
#
loop_
_entity.id
_entity.type
_entity.pdbx_description
1 polymer ?
#
loop_
_entity_poly.entity_id
_entity_poly.type
_entity_poly.pdbx_seq_one_letter_code
_entity_poly.pdbx_strand_id
1 'polypeptide(L)'
;MARKKTAAPKHVEPEDESQDVEEPDTEDQDDEPEASGGKGMSKAEAIRRVMADGIDNPSVGSQEIRKRFGIDVTPQHFSAARSQMKSRDAKKSGAPKGKPGRKPKAASQGVEGYLAPPPKQQGTGGEPDLLEAMEAMKPLVNSLGADKVKRIVDLLG
;
A
#
# COMPACT_ATOMS: atom_id res chain seq x y z
N MET A 1 12.29 61.65 39.69
CA MET A 1 13.41 60.85 39.17
C MET A 1 12.92 60.07 37.95
N ALA A 2 13.66 60.15 36.84
CA ALA A 2 13.37 59.49 35.57
C ALA A 2 14.05 58.13 35.48
N ARG A 3 13.46 57.15 34.78
CA ARG A 3 14.17 56.20 33.88
C ARG A 3 13.25 55.75 32.73
N LYS A 4 13.88 55.63 31.56
CA LYS A 4 13.34 55.39 30.21
C LYS A 4 13.32 53.89 29.85
N LYS A 5 12.34 53.54 29.00
CA LYS A 5 12.34 52.58 27.86
C LYS A 5 12.78 51.12 28.06
N THR A 6 11.90 50.19 27.68
CA THR A 6 12.18 49.12 26.69
C THR A 6 10.88 48.70 26.00
N ALA A 7 11.01 48.33 24.73
CA ALA A 7 9.94 48.16 23.75
C ALA A 7 9.65 46.67 23.46
N ALA A 8 8.39 46.37 23.10
CA ALA A 8 7.84 45.21 22.36
C ALA A 8 8.05 43.80 22.98
N PRO A 9 7.18 42.79 22.70
CA PRO A 9 6.21 42.69 21.61
C PRO A 9 4.74 42.60 22.05
N LYS A 10 3.87 43.16 21.20
CA LYS A 10 2.44 42.86 21.21
C LYS A 10 2.29 41.38 20.85
N HIS A 11 1.73 40.60 21.76
CA HIS A 11 1.23 39.27 21.47
C HIS A 11 0.15 39.46 20.39
N VAL A 12 0.51 39.10 19.15
CA VAL A 12 -0.42 38.96 18.06
C VAL A 12 -1.34 37.83 18.48
N GLU A 13 -2.57 38.18 18.86
CA GLU A 13 -3.68 37.23 18.80
C GLU A 13 -3.70 36.72 17.35
N PRO A 14 -3.63 35.41 17.08
CA PRO A 14 -4.07 34.92 15.80
C PRO A 14 -5.55 35.25 15.74
N GLU A 15 -5.87 36.36 15.07
CA GLU A 15 -7.17 36.54 14.47
C GLU A 15 -7.40 35.28 13.65
N ASP A 16 -8.49 34.60 13.99
CA ASP A 16 -9.13 33.52 13.26
C ASP A 16 -9.42 34.09 11.85
N GLU A 17 -8.40 34.11 11.00
CA GLU A 17 -8.55 34.37 9.57
C GLU A 17 -9.33 33.18 9.06
N SER A 18 -10.64 33.42 8.98
CA SER A 18 -11.57 32.85 8.02
C SER A 18 -10.83 32.36 6.80
N GLN A 19 -10.43 31.09 6.86
CA GLN A 19 -10.17 30.33 5.67
C GLN A 19 -11.55 30.08 5.10
N ASP A 20 -11.95 31.00 4.23
CA ASP A 20 -12.96 30.82 3.20
C ASP A 20 -12.51 29.60 2.38
N VAL A 21 -12.73 28.42 2.95
CA VAL A 21 -12.76 27.16 2.24
C VAL A 21 -14.10 27.24 1.55
N GLU A 22 -14.09 27.80 0.33
CA GLU A 22 -15.01 27.33 -0.70
C GLU A 22 -14.91 25.81 -0.65
N GLU A 23 -15.91 25.19 -0.02
CA GLU A 23 -16.26 23.81 -0.25
C GLU A 23 -16.52 23.73 -1.76
N PRO A 24 -15.67 23.11 -2.59
CA PRO A 24 -16.24 22.52 -3.77
C PRO A 24 -17.20 21.47 -3.23
N ASP A 25 -18.49 21.75 -3.40
CA ASP A 25 -19.55 20.75 -3.58
C ASP A 25 -18.95 19.59 -4.38
N THR A 26 -18.35 18.63 -3.68
CA THR A 26 -18.13 17.30 -4.23
C THR A 26 -19.50 16.66 -4.22
N GLU A 27 -20.31 17.10 -5.19
CA GLU A 27 -21.37 16.30 -5.74
C GLU A 27 -20.78 14.90 -5.93
N ASP A 28 -21.35 13.95 -5.19
CA ASP A 28 -21.26 12.52 -5.43
C ASP A 28 -21.75 12.24 -6.87
N GLN A 29 -20.93 12.60 -7.86
CA GLN A 29 -20.95 11.94 -9.15
C GLN A 29 -20.17 10.65 -8.94
N ASP A 30 -20.92 9.62 -8.51
CA ASP A 30 -20.66 8.23 -8.85
C ASP A 30 -20.57 8.11 -10.39
N ASP A 31 -19.51 8.67 -10.96
CA ASP A 31 -19.04 8.38 -12.30
C ASP A 31 -18.44 6.98 -12.19
N GLU A 32 -19.31 5.96 -12.19
CA GLU A 32 -18.93 4.61 -12.58
C GLU A 32 -18.16 4.78 -13.90
N PRO A 33 -16.83 4.55 -13.93
CA PRO A 33 -16.13 4.67 -15.19
C PRO A 33 -16.61 3.49 -16.02
N GLU A 34 -17.48 3.80 -16.98
CA GLU A 34 -17.96 2.89 -18.01
C GLU A 34 -16.85 1.91 -18.33
N ALA A 35 -17.12 0.64 -18.03
CA ALA A 35 -16.33 -0.48 -18.49
C ALA A 35 -16.44 -0.48 -20.02
N SER A 36 -15.62 0.34 -20.68
CA SER A 36 -15.39 0.31 -22.12
C SER A 36 -14.81 -1.07 -22.43
N GLY A 37 -15.73 -2.00 -22.69
CA GLY A 37 -15.50 -3.40 -23.04
C GLY A 37 -14.95 -3.54 -24.45
N GLY A 38 -13.87 -2.85 -24.75
CA GLY A 38 -13.00 -3.15 -25.88
C GLY A 38 -11.85 -4.04 -25.39
N LYS A 39 -11.34 -4.92 -26.25
CA LYS A 39 -10.09 -5.70 -26.03
C LYS A 39 -8.86 -4.77 -26.01
N GLY A 40 -8.84 -3.85 -25.05
CA GLY A 40 -7.80 -2.89 -24.76
C GLY A 40 -7.38 -3.01 -23.29
N MET A 41 -6.16 -2.56 -23.03
CA MET A 41 -5.55 -2.52 -21.70
C MET A 41 -6.53 -1.97 -20.65
N SER A 42 -6.78 -2.72 -19.56
CA SER A 42 -7.64 -2.22 -18.47
C SER A 42 -6.93 -1.09 -17.69
N LYS A 43 -7.68 -0.14 -17.14
CA LYS A 43 -7.14 0.92 -16.25
C LYS A 43 -6.28 0.32 -15.13
N ALA A 44 -6.75 -0.77 -14.50
CA ALA A 44 -6.04 -1.45 -13.42
C ALA A 44 -4.79 -2.20 -13.89
N GLU A 45 -4.74 -2.60 -15.16
CA GLU A 45 -3.54 -3.19 -15.76
C GLU A 45 -2.52 -2.11 -16.11
N ALA A 46 -2.98 -0.95 -16.60
CA ALA A 46 -2.12 0.18 -16.93
C ALA A 46 -1.43 0.73 -15.68
N ILE A 47 -2.16 0.85 -14.57
CA ILE A 47 -1.61 1.21 -13.26
C ILE A 47 -0.54 0.19 -12.82
N ARG A 48 -0.79 -1.11 -13.00
CA ARG A 48 0.20 -2.16 -12.67
C ARG A 48 1.49 -2.02 -13.47
N ARG A 49 1.41 -1.74 -14.78
CA ARG A 49 2.61 -1.56 -15.61
C ARG A 49 3.40 -0.31 -15.20
N VAL A 50 2.72 0.80 -14.95
CA VAL A 50 3.40 2.04 -14.51
C VAL A 50 4.05 1.89 -13.13
N MET A 51 3.42 1.15 -12.22
CA MET A 51 4.04 0.80 -10.93
C MET A 51 5.22 -0.15 -11.08
N ALA A 52 5.17 -1.10 -12.03
CA ALA A 52 6.28 -2.00 -12.33
C ALA A 52 7.51 -1.25 -12.86
N ASP A 53 7.31 -0.10 -13.51
CA ASP A 53 8.38 0.82 -13.93
C ASP A 53 8.92 1.71 -12.78
N GLY A 54 8.41 1.54 -11.54
CA GLY A 54 8.83 2.28 -10.36
C GLY A 54 8.15 3.64 -10.17
N ILE A 55 7.13 3.97 -10.97
CA ILE A 55 6.40 5.23 -10.83
C ILE A 55 5.25 5.03 -9.83
N ASP A 56 5.49 5.50 -8.61
CA ASP A 56 4.58 5.33 -7.48
C ASP A 56 3.79 6.61 -7.10
N ASN A 57 4.15 7.75 -7.69
CA ASN A 57 3.50 9.03 -7.43
C ASN A 57 2.15 9.11 -8.20
N PRO A 58 1.01 9.37 -7.55
CA PRO A 58 -0.29 9.41 -8.21
C PRO A 58 -0.43 10.43 -9.33
N SER A 59 0.20 11.60 -9.21
CA SER A 59 0.12 12.67 -10.22
C SER A 59 0.98 12.36 -11.45
N VAL A 60 2.17 11.80 -11.23
CA VAL A 60 3.05 11.38 -12.33
C VAL A 60 2.51 10.12 -13.00
N GLY A 61 2.01 9.18 -12.22
CA GLY A 61 1.46 7.91 -12.69
C GLY A 61 0.22 8.09 -13.57
N SER A 62 -0.72 8.96 -13.20
CA SER A 62 -1.89 9.26 -14.03
C SER A 62 -1.52 9.86 -15.39
N GLN A 63 -0.62 10.84 -15.40
CA GLN A 63 -0.14 11.45 -16.65
C GLN A 63 0.55 10.43 -17.55
N GLU A 64 1.33 9.54 -16.95
CA GLU A 64 2.06 8.54 -17.71
C GLU A 64 1.18 7.44 -18.27
N ILE A 65 0.11 7.07 -17.55
CA ILE A 65 -0.91 6.17 -18.06
C ILE A 65 -1.62 6.79 -19.27
N ARG A 66 -1.95 8.08 -19.19
CA ARG A 66 -2.58 8.82 -20.29
C ARG A 66 -1.67 8.90 -21.51
N LYS A 67 -0.38 9.18 -21.32
CA LYS A 67 0.61 9.27 -22.42
C LYS A 67 0.86 7.92 -23.09
N ARG A 68 1.03 6.84 -22.31
CA ARG A 68 1.44 5.53 -22.84
C ARG A 68 0.28 4.67 -23.33
N PHE A 69 -0.83 4.70 -22.60
CA PHE A 69 -1.96 3.80 -22.85
C PHE A 69 -3.18 4.55 -23.40
N GLY A 70 -3.17 5.89 -23.44
CA GLY A 70 -4.31 6.69 -23.88
C GLY A 70 -5.50 6.63 -22.91
N ILE A 71 -5.28 6.14 -21.69
CA ILE A 71 -6.32 5.94 -20.69
C ILE A 71 -6.28 7.09 -19.70
N ASP A 72 -7.41 7.74 -19.47
CA ASP A 72 -7.51 8.73 -18.41
C ASP A 72 -7.77 8.05 -17.06
N VAL A 73 -6.89 8.34 -16.10
CA VAL A 73 -6.92 7.82 -14.74
C VAL A 73 -6.71 9.00 -13.81
N THR A 74 -7.66 9.26 -12.92
CA THR A 74 -7.49 10.31 -11.91
C THR A 74 -6.42 9.91 -10.89
N PRO A 75 -5.71 10.88 -10.27
CA PRO A 75 -4.76 10.57 -9.19
C PRO A 75 -5.40 9.80 -8.02
N GLN A 76 -6.68 10.06 -7.74
CA GLN A 76 -7.45 9.34 -6.73
C GLN A 76 -7.62 7.86 -7.09
N HIS A 77 -7.99 7.54 -8.35
CA HIS A 77 -8.06 6.15 -8.81
C HIS A 77 -6.70 5.45 -8.78
N PHE A 78 -5.62 6.15 -9.13
CA PHE A 78 -4.27 5.60 -9.04
C PHE A 78 -3.91 5.23 -7.60
N SER A 79 -4.16 6.14 -6.65
CA SER A 79 -3.89 5.91 -5.22
C SER A 79 -4.70 4.75 -4.66
N ALA A 80 -6.00 4.69 -4.98
CA ALA A 80 -6.88 3.61 -4.55
C ALA A 80 -6.41 2.26 -5.12
N ALA A 81 -6.12 2.19 -6.42
CA ALA A 81 -5.63 0.99 -7.07
C ALA A 81 -4.29 0.51 -6.49
N ARG A 82 -3.34 1.43 -6.25
CA ARG A 82 -2.06 1.14 -5.60
C ARG A 82 -2.25 0.55 -4.20
N SER A 83 -3.13 1.16 -3.39
CA SER A 83 -3.46 0.67 -2.06
C SER A 83 -4.05 -0.74 -2.12
N GLN A 84 -4.99 -0.99 -3.05
CA GLN A 84 -5.58 -2.32 -3.25
C GLN A 84 -4.53 -3.37 -3.64
N MET A 85 -3.60 -3.03 -4.53
CA MET A 85 -2.50 -3.92 -4.95
C MET A 85 -1.60 -4.29 -3.76
N LYS A 86 -1.07 -3.28 -3.05
CA LYS A 86 -0.25 -3.50 -1.85
C LYS A 86 -0.96 -4.32 -0.78
N SER A 87 -2.28 -4.10 -0.65
CA SER A 87 -3.12 -4.84 0.30
C SER A 87 -3.38 -6.30 -0.11
N ARG A 88 -3.33 -6.61 -1.41
CA ARG A 88 -3.45 -7.96 -1.98
C ARG A 88 -2.12 -8.69 -1.91
N ASP A 89 -1.01 -8.03 -2.15
CA ASP A 89 0.33 -8.60 -1.95
C ASP A 89 0.53 -9.02 -0.49
N ALA A 90 0.12 -8.16 0.45
CA ALA A 90 0.10 -8.50 1.88
C ALA A 90 -0.89 -9.61 2.27
N LYS A 91 -1.95 -9.85 1.48
CA LYS A 91 -2.87 -11.00 1.69
C LYS A 91 -2.31 -12.29 1.10
N LYS A 92 -1.56 -12.19 -0.01
CA LYS A 92 -0.94 -13.33 -0.70
C LYS A 92 0.25 -13.88 0.10
N SER A 93 0.92 -13.04 0.89
CA SER A 93 1.94 -13.41 1.87
C SER A 93 1.38 -14.04 3.17
N GLY A 94 0.20 -14.68 3.11
CA GLY A 94 -0.31 -15.53 4.19
C GLY A 94 -0.79 -14.83 5.48
N ALA A 95 -0.84 -13.49 5.54
CA ALA A 95 -1.39 -12.81 6.71
C ALA A 95 -2.93 -12.89 6.70
N PRO A 96 -3.57 -13.63 7.63
CA PRO A 96 -5.02 -13.63 7.72
C PRO A 96 -5.46 -12.23 8.14
N LYS A 97 -6.03 -11.47 7.21
CA LYS A 97 -6.65 -10.19 7.51
C LYS A 97 -7.81 -10.46 8.45
N GLY A 98 -7.60 -10.17 9.73
CA GLY A 98 -8.66 -10.04 10.71
C GLY A 98 -9.75 -9.17 10.10
N LYS A 99 -10.98 -9.70 10.07
CA LYS A 99 -12.16 -8.95 9.66
C LYS A 99 -12.16 -7.60 10.40
N PRO A 100 -12.39 -6.46 9.75
CA PRO A 100 -12.55 -5.20 10.46
C PRO A 100 -13.61 -5.41 11.54
N GLY A 101 -13.18 -5.27 12.80
CA GLY A 101 -13.97 -5.70 13.94
C GLY A 101 -15.29 -4.96 14.02
N ARG A 102 -16.39 -5.65 13.73
CA ARG A 102 -17.68 -5.30 14.32
C ARG A 102 -17.55 -5.67 15.79
N LYS A 103 -17.50 -4.68 16.69
CA LYS A 103 -17.44 -4.91 18.14
C LYS A 103 -18.53 -5.92 18.53
N PRO A 104 -18.21 -7.10 19.09
CA PRO A 104 -19.25 -7.96 19.63
C PRO A 104 -19.87 -7.25 20.82
N LYS A 105 -21.16 -6.93 20.71
CA LYS A 105 -21.94 -6.43 21.83
C LYS A 105 -21.93 -7.53 22.89
N ALA A 106 -21.32 -7.23 24.03
CA ALA A 106 -21.32 -8.11 25.19
C ALA A 106 -22.75 -8.51 25.52
N ALA A 107 -23.02 -9.81 25.46
CA ALA A 107 -24.18 -10.46 26.05
C ALA A 107 -23.73 -11.85 26.51
N SER A 108 -23.23 -11.88 27.74
CA SER A 108 -23.69 -12.75 28.83
C SER A 108 -23.92 -14.24 28.58
N GLN A 109 -23.24 -15.02 29.42
CA GLN A 109 -23.59 -16.35 29.95
C GLN A 109 -23.31 -17.57 29.08
N GLY A 110 -22.39 -18.41 29.55
CA GLY A 110 -22.26 -19.79 29.10
C GLY A 110 -20.96 -20.49 29.48
N VAL A 111 -20.99 -21.16 30.64
CA VAL A 111 -20.27 -22.42 30.98
C VAL A 111 -18.85 -22.32 31.58
N GLU A 112 -18.80 -22.54 32.90
CA GLU A 112 -17.65 -23.05 33.65
C GLU A 112 -17.16 -24.37 33.06
N GLY A 113 -15.92 -24.42 32.56
CA GLY A 113 -15.35 -25.65 32.01
C GLY A 113 -14.14 -25.41 31.12
N TYR A 114 -13.11 -24.76 31.66
CA TYR A 114 -11.82 -24.62 30.95
C TYR A 114 -11.14 -25.99 30.83
N LEU A 115 -11.34 -26.70 29.71
CA LEU A 115 -10.28 -27.51 29.14
C LEU A 115 -9.42 -26.61 28.26
N ALA A 116 -8.18 -26.41 28.68
CA ALA A 116 -7.18 -25.65 27.95
C ALA A 116 -7.09 -26.13 26.48
N PRO A 117 -7.08 -25.22 25.49
CA PRO A 117 -6.78 -25.58 24.11
C PRO A 117 -5.37 -26.21 24.04
N PRO A 118 -5.19 -27.34 23.32
CA PRO A 118 -3.87 -27.93 23.17
C PRO A 118 -2.90 -26.93 22.53
N PRO A 119 -1.61 -26.92 22.93
CA PRO A 119 -0.62 -26.03 22.35
C PRO A 119 -0.56 -26.26 20.85
N LYS A 120 -0.83 -25.21 20.07
CA LYS A 120 -0.72 -25.24 18.61
C LYS A 120 0.73 -25.57 18.27
N GLN A 121 0.95 -26.76 17.73
CA GLN A 121 2.22 -27.14 17.14
C GLN A 121 2.57 -26.09 16.07
N GLN A 122 3.72 -25.45 16.23
CA GLN A 122 4.29 -24.55 15.23
C GLN A 122 4.44 -25.37 13.96
N GLY A 123 3.63 -25.04 12.95
CA GLY A 123 3.71 -25.67 11.64
C GLY A 123 5.10 -25.42 11.06
N THR A 124 5.92 -26.47 11.03
CA THR A 124 7.08 -26.60 10.14
C THR A 124 6.57 -26.73 8.70
N GLY A 125 6.06 -25.63 8.17
CA GLY A 125 5.46 -25.55 6.84
C GLY A 125 5.53 -24.15 6.24
N GLY A 126 6.38 -23.28 6.79
CA GLY A 126 6.83 -22.10 6.05
C GLY A 126 7.77 -22.59 4.98
N GLU A 127 7.46 -22.28 3.71
CA GLU A 127 8.44 -22.35 2.63
C GLU A 127 9.79 -21.85 3.16
N PRO A 128 10.92 -22.57 2.93
CA PRO A 128 12.23 -22.06 3.33
C PRO A 128 12.31 -20.64 2.79
N ASP A 129 12.45 -19.69 3.70
CA ASP A 129 12.24 -18.26 3.44
C ASP A 129 12.94 -17.92 2.13
N LEU A 130 12.17 -17.74 1.06
CA LEU A 130 12.71 -17.64 -0.30
C LEU A 130 13.73 -16.49 -0.36
N LEU A 131 13.51 -15.47 0.48
CA LEU A 131 14.44 -14.39 0.71
C LEU A 131 15.77 -14.91 1.27
N GLU A 132 15.75 -15.66 2.37
CA GLU A 132 16.94 -16.26 3.01
C GLU A 132 17.67 -17.21 2.05
N ALA A 133 16.93 -18.00 1.26
CA ALA A 133 17.50 -18.85 0.22
C ALA A 133 18.21 -18.03 -0.89
N MET A 134 17.63 -16.89 -1.29
CA MET A 134 18.29 -15.97 -2.21
C MET A 134 19.52 -15.29 -1.59
N GLU A 135 19.51 -15.03 -0.29
CA GLU A 135 20.68 -14.50 0.41
C GLU A 135 21.83 -15.52 0.46
N ALA A 136 21.51 -16.80 0.68
CA ALA A 136 22.48 -17.88 0.67
C ALA A 136 23.16 -18.10 -0.70
N MET A 137 22.52 -17.66 -1.81
CA MET A 137 23.11 -17.73 -3.15
C MET A 137 24.13 -16.62 -3.44
N LYS A 138 24.14 -15.50 -2.67
CA LYS A 138 25.07 -14.38 -2.85
C LYS A 138 26.55 -14.79 -2.88
N PRO A 139 27.09 -15.59 -1.93
CA PRO A 139 28.50 -16.01 -1.98
C PRO A 139 28.84 -16.89 -3.19
N LEU A 140 27.88 -17.69 -3.68
CA LEU A 140 28.06 -18.48 -4.91
C LEU A 140 28.18 -17.58 -6.14
N VAL A 141 27.30 -16.58 -6.26
CA VAL A 141 27.36 -15.61 -7.36
C VAL A 141 28.66 -14.79 -7.31
N ASN A 142 29.11 -14.41 -6.11
CA ASN A 142 30.37 -13.66 -5.94
C ASN A 142 31.63 -14.46 -6.32
N SER A 143 31.64 -15.78 -6.06
CA SER A 143 32.80 -16.64 -6.33
C SER A 143 32.84 -17.17 -7.76
N LEU A 144 31.69 -17.53 -8.32
CA LEU A 144 31.59 -18.21 -9.62
C LEU A 144 31.16 -17.26 -10.75
N GLY A 145 30.51 -16.14 -10.40
CA GLY A 145 29.85 -15.25 -11.34
C GLY A 145 28.43 -15.73 -11.69
N ALA A 146 27.55 -14.78 -12.04
CA ALA A 146 26.16 -15.05 -12.37
C ALA A 146 26.01 -16.05 -13.53
N ASP A 147 26.88 -15.97 -14.54
CA ASP A 147 26.83 -16.85 -15.73
C ASP A 147 27.08 -18.33 -15.38
N LYS A 148 27.97 -18.61 -14.43
CA LYS A 148 28.24 -19.99 -14.00
C LYS A 148 27.12 -20.53 -13.13
N VAL A 149 26.57 -19.70 -12.24
CA VAL A 149 25.39 -20.08 -11.43
C VAL A 149 24.20 -20.38 -12.34
N LYS A 150 24.00 -19.59 -13.39
CA LYS A 150 22.97 -19.86 -14.40
C LYS A 150 23.17 -21.20 -15.09
N ARG A 151 24.40 -21.53 -15.52
CA ARG A 151 24.69 -22.86 -16.12
C ARG A 151 24.45 -24.00 -15.14
N ILE A 152 24.73 -23.82 -13.85
CA ILE A 152 24.44 -24.83 -12.82
C ILE A 152 22.93 -25.02 -12.71
N VAL A 153 22.14 -23.94 -12.68
CA VAL A 153 20.68 -24.02 -12.65
C VAL A 153 20.13 -24.70 -13.91
N ASP A 154 20.65 -24.36 -15.09
CA ASP A 154 20.24 -24.96 -16.37
C ASP A 154 20.57 -26.47 -16.46
N LEU A 155 21.55 -26.96 -15.70
CA LEU A 155 21.89 -28.39 -15.64
C LEU A 155 21.10 -29.17 -14.57
N LEU A 156 20.60 -28.49 -13.55
CA LEU A 156 19.79 -29.09 -12.47
C LEU A 156 18.28 -29.06 -12.76
N GLY A 157 17.85 -28.26 -13.74
CA GLY A 157 16.44 -28.05 -14.12
C GLY A 157 15.97 -28.93 -15.25
#